data_AF-A0A6J8EW48-F1
#
_entry.id   AF-A0A6J8EW48-F1
#
_cell.length_a   1.000
_cell.length_b   1.000
_cell.length_c   1.000
_cell.angle_alpha   90.00
_cell.angle_beta   90.00
_cell.angle_gamma   90.00
#
_symmetry.space_group_name_H-M   'P 1'
#
loop_
_entity.id
_entity.type
_entity.pdbx_description
1 polymer ?
#
loop_
_entity_poly.entity_id
_entity_poly.type
_entity_poly.pdbx_seq_one_letter_code
_entity_poly.pdbx_strand_id
1 'polypeptide(L)'
;MSICVFVRENLCEYVNVGDPYTCSSHCVLWFTVDDKLLFNKTLFGVVYIPPENSLYSDVDMFGEIKNVIVDTELQICLLGDFNAYTSDVNEYVVIDNNILDFCYVPNVDQAFLNNLHILEECGISVVRDSQDKCKVDKYGKRLLKLCRSLELFFANGRVGSDRGIGHSTCNNSVIDYAIVSPT
;
A
#
# COMPACT_ATOMS: atom_id res chain seq x y z
N MET A 1 -11.75 7.86 17.15
CA MET A 1 -12.13 6.61 16.46
C MET A 1 -11.25 5.50 17.01
N SER A 2 -11.71 4.24 17.03
CA SER A 2 -10.88 3.11 17.45
C SER A 2 -10.74 2.13 16.29
N ILE A 3 -9.51 1.75 15.97
CA ILE A 3 -9.19 0.68 15.01
C ILE A 3 -9.00 -0.60 15.82
N CYS A 4 -9.56 -1.71 15.36
CA CYS A 4 -9.47 -3.01 16.04
C CYS A 4 -8.99 -4.07 15.07
N VAL A 5 -8.17 -5.01 15.56
CA VAL A 5 -7.77 -6.22 14.84
C VAL A 5 -8.35 -7.43 15.54
N PHE A 6 -9.04 -8.28 14.79
CA PHE A 6 -9.57 -9.55 15.29
C PHE A 6 -8.71 -10.69 14.74
N VAL A 7 -8.00 -11.36 15.64
CA VAL A 7 -7.14 -12.50 15.31
C VAL A 7 -7.86 -13.78 15.71
N ARG A 8 -7.89 -14.77 14.80
CA ARG A 8 -8.40 -16.10 15.15
C ARG A 8 -7.47 -16.73 16.18
N GLU A 9 -8.04 -17.44 17.15
CA GLU A 9 -7.29 -18.01 18.28
C GLU A 9 -6.08 -18.85 17.85
N ASN A 10 -6.23 -19.66 16.81
CA ASN A 10 -5.16 -20.50 16.26
C ASN A 10 -4.05 -19.73 15.52
N LEU A 11 -4.20 -18.41 15.34
CA LEU A 11 -3.22 -17.54 14.70
C LEU A 11 -2.56 -16.58 15.70
N CYS A 12 -3.07 -16.48 16.94
CA CYS A 12 -2.59 -15.51 17.92
C CYS A 12 -1.10 -15.66 18.25
N GLU A 13 -0.56 -16.89 18.20
CA GLU A 13 0.86 -17.13 18.49
C GLU A 13 1.82 -16.52 17.45
N TYR A 14 1.32 -16.21 16.24
CA TYR A 14 2.12 -15.63 15.15
C TYR A 14 1.97 -14.11 15.07
N VAL A 15 1.04 -13.51 15.82
CA VAL A 15 0.71 -12.09 15.74
C VAL A 15 1.26 -11.36 16.95
N ASN A 16 2.14 -10.38 16.71
CA ASN A 16 2.76 -9.57 17.75
C ASN A 16 2.17 -8.16 17.72
N VAL A 17 1.30 -7.87 18.69
CA VAL A 17 0.74 -6.53 18.93
C VAL A 17 1.57 -5.89 20.05
N GLY A 18 2.45 -4.94 19.70
CA GLY A 18 3.34 -4.29 20.69
C GLY A 18 4.73 -3.89 20.17
N ASP A 19 4.99 -4.01 18.87
CA ASP A 19 6.19 -3.42 18.24
C ASP A 19 6.27 -1.90 18.51
N PRO A 20 7.46 -1.26 18.51
CA PRO A 20 7.63 0.14 18.87
C PRO A 20 6.83 1.10 17.97
N TYR A 21 6.38 0.61 16.81
CA TYR A 21 5.54 1.32 15.86
C TYR A 21 4.08 1.47 16.34
N THR A 22 3.61 0.68 17.31
CA THR A 22 2.21 0.69 17.82
C THR A 22 1.77 2.01 18.47
N CYS A 23 2.71 2.86 18.89
CA CYS A 23 2.41 4.10 19.60
C CYS A 23 2.39 5.36 18.75
N SER A 24 2.69 5.29 17.44
CA SER A 24 3.04 6.51 16.68
C SER A 24 1.91 7.17 15.90
N SER A 25 0.77 6.51 15.63
CA SER A 25 -0.26 7.09 14.75
C SER A 25 -1.69 6.79 15.17
N HIS A 26 -2.54 7.82 15.16
CA HIS A 26 -3.97 7.69 15.45
C HIS A 26 -4.78 7.09 14.30
N CYS A 27 -4.19 6.98 13.11
CA CYS A 27 -4.85 6.48 11.92
C CYS A 27 -4.40 5.07 11.51
N VAL A 28 -3.40 4.48 12.18
CA VAL A 28 -2.93 3.13 11.89
C VAL A 28 -2.72 2.31 13.16
N LEU A 29 -3.26 1.10 13.18
CA LEU A 29 -2.90 0.08 14.16
C LEU A 29 -1.86 -0.86 13.54
N TRP A 30 -0.65 -0.80 14.08
CA TRP A 30 0.48 -1.63 13.63
C TRP A 30 0.56 -2.96 14.38
N PHE A 31 0.95 -4.02 13.69
CA PHE A 31 1.31 -5.30 14.31
C PHE A 31 2.22 -6.07 13.36
N THR A 32 3.00 -7.01 13.87
CA THR A 32 3.81 -7.90 13.02
C THR A 32 3.26 -9.31 13.00
N VAL A 33 3.45 -9.97 11.86
CA VAL A 33 3.19 -11.40 11.67
C VAL A 33 4.51 -12.12 11.43
N ASP A 34 4.71 -13.21 12.14
CA ASP A 34 5.93 -14.02 12.15
C ASP A 34 6.11 -14.83 10.84
N ASP A 35 7.37 -15.10 10.49
CA ASP A 35 7.80 -15.86 9.31
C ASP A 35 7.54 -17.37 9.42
N LYS A 36 7.01 -17.85 10.54
CA LYS A 36 6.44 -19.20 10.62
C LYS A 36 5.06 -19.30 9.98
N LEU A 37 4.30 -18.20 9.95
CA LEU A 37 2.98 -18.15 9.33
C LEU A 37 3.06 -17.66 7.88
N LEU A 38 3.93 -16.69 7.61
CA LEU A 38 4.19 -16.13 6.29
C LEU A 38 5.60 -16.50 5.84
N PHE A 39 5.98 -16.29 4.58
CA PHE A 39 7.34 -16.61 4.14
C PHE A 39 8.42 -15.71 4.75
N ASN A 40 8.03 -14.50 5.18
CA ASN A 40 8.89 -13.50 5.79
C ASN A 40 8.13 -12.82 6.93
N LYS A 41 8.87 -12.21 7.86
CA LYS A 41 8.27 -11.38 8.89
C LYS A 41 7.71 -10.11 8.24
N THR A 42 6.43 -9.85 8.45
CA THR A 42 5.71 -8.76 7.79
C THR A 42 5.13 -7.79 8.82
N LEU A 43 5.32 -6.49 8.60
CA LEU A 43 4.65 -5.41 9.32
C LEU A 43 3.31 -5.12 8.65
N PHE A 44 2.23 -5.33 9.41
CA PHE A 44 0.89 -4.96 9.02
C PHE A 44 0.49 -3.62 9.63
N GLY A 45 -0.14 -2.77 8.81
CA GLY A 45 -0.81 -1.56 9.25
C GLY A 45 -2.29 -1.60 8.92
N VAL A 46 -3.16 -1.65 9.93
CA VAL A 46 -4.61 -1.47 9.72
C VAL A 46 -4.91 0.01 9.71
N VAL A 47 -5.25 0.54 8.54
CA VAL A 47 -5.36 1.96 8.26
C VAL A 47 -6.82 2.40 8.30
N TYR A 48 -7.05 3.55 8.93
CA TYR A 48 -8.22 4.37 8.70
C TYR A 48 -7.79 5.83 8.59
N ILE A 49 -7.87 6.38 7.39
CA ILE A 49 -7.73 7.82 7.16
C ILE A 49 -9.15 8.40 7.12
N PRO A 50 -9.50 9.35 8.00
CA PRO A 50 -10.82 9.96 7.98
C PRO A 50 -11.00 10.78 6.68
N PRO A 51 -12.23 10.96 6.18
CA PRO A 51 -12.47 11.72 4.95
C PRO A 51 -11.85 13.13 4.98
N GLU A 52 -11.41 13.64 3.82
CA GLU A 52 -10.71 14.94 3.70
C GLU A 52 -11.45 16.10 4.37
N ASN A 53 -12.79 16.08 4.30
CA ASN A 53 -13.66 17.13 4.84
C ASN A 53 -14.04 16.93 6.32
N SER A 54 -13.52 15.89 6.98
CA SER A 54 -13.83 15.63 8.39
C SER A 54 -13.04 16.55 9.33
N LEU A 55 -13.50 16.71 10.57
CA LEU A 55 -12.78 17.47 11.60
C LEU A 55 -11.48 16.79 12.06
N TYR A 56 -11.31 15.51 11.72
CA TYR A 56 -10.17 14.69 12.12
C TYR A 56 -9.16 14.54 10.98
N SER A 57 -9.38 15.20 9.83
CA SER A 57 -8.45 15.15 8.71
C SER A 57 -7.16 15.87 9.07
N ASP A 58 -6.05 15.14 9.00
CA ASP A 58 -4.72 15.73 9.06
C ASP A 58 -3.96 15.38 7.78
N VAL A 59 -3.28 16.40 7.27
CA VAL A 59 -2.38 16.28 6.15
C VAL A 59 -1.18 15.39 6.46
N ASP A 60 -0.76 15.29 7.72
CA ASP A 60 0.47 14.59 8.09
C ASP A 60 0.31 13.07 8.26
N MET A 61 -0.92 12.54 8.21
CA MET A 61 -1.18 11.11 8.40
C MET A 61 -0.41 10.21 7.42
N PHE A 62 -0.33 10.60 6.14
CA PHE A 62 0.49 9.85 5.18
C PHE A 62 2.00 10.00 5.45
N GLY A 63 2.42 11.11 6.06
CA GLY A 63 3.80 11.32 6.50
C GLY A 63 4.16 10.41 7.67
N GLU A 64 3.28 10.27 8.66
CA GLU A 64 3.44 9.34 9.78
C GLU A 64 3.59 7.89 9.30
N ILE A 65 2.73 7.44 8.39
CA ILE A 65 2.80 6.11 7.77
C ILE A 65 4.15 5.94 7.07
N LYS A 66 4.57 6.93 6.29
CA LYS A 66 5.85 6.89 5.59
C LYS A 66 7.02 6.74 6.55
N ASN A 67 7.05 7.48 7.65
CA ASN A 67 8.16 7.43 8.60
C ASN A 67 8.30 6.04 9.22
N VAL A 68 7.19 5.41 9.61
CA VAL A 68 7.21 4.03 10.13
C VAL A 68 7.79 3.04 9.10
N ILE A 69 7.38 3.17 7.83
CA ILE A 69 7.84 2.26 6.77
C ILE A 69 9.32 2.47 6.44
N VAL A 70 9.81 3.71 6.48
CA VAL A 70 11.24 4.02 6.24
C VAL A 70 12.12 3.48 7.37
N ASP A 71 11.60 3.44 8.60
CA ASP A 71 12.34 3.01 9.79
C ASP A 71 12.30 1.48 10.02
N THR A 72 11.85 0.69 9.03
CA THR A 72 11.77 -0.77 9.13
C THR A 72 12.35 -1.45 7.89
N GLU A 73 12.91 -2.64 8.10
CA GLU A 73 13.40 -3.53 7.03
C GLU A 73 12.41 -4.68 6.75
N LEU A 74 11.25 -4.68 7.43
CA LEU A 74 10.24 -5.73 7.27
C LEU A 74 9.43 -5.55 5.98
N GLN A 75 8.88 -6.64 5.47
CA GLN A 75 7.85 -6.57 4.43
C GLN A 75 6.66 -5.74 4.94
N ILE A 76 6.01 -5.01 4.04
CA ILE A 76 4.90 -4.13 4.39
C ILE A 76 3.58 -4.66 3.85
N CYS A 77 2.55 -4.63 4.67
CA CYS A 77 1.16 -4.83 4.26
C CYS A 77 0.24 -3.82 4.94
N LEU A 78 -0.29 -2.85 4.21
CA LEU A 78 -1.29 -1.91 4.70
C LEU A 78 -2.67 -2.34 4.23
N LEU A 79 -3.64 -2.30 5.12
CA LEU A 79 -5.02 -2.73 4.86
C LEU A 79 -5.99 -1.75 5.50
N GLY A 80 -6.99 -1.29 4.77
CA GLY A 80 -8.12 -0.57 5.36
C GLY A 80 -8.60 0.61 4.53
N ASP A 81 -9.36 1.49 5.17
CA ASP A 81 -10.04 2.62 4.54
C ASP A 81 -9.12 3.85 4.49
N PHE A 82 -8.65 4.19 3.30
CA PHE A 82 -7.79 5.36 3.10
C PHE A 82 -8.60 6.63 2.76
N ASN A 83 -9.92 6.51 2.54
CA ASN A 83 -10.77 7.59 2.02
C ASN A 83 -10.10 8.38 0.88
N ALA A 84 -9.38 7.67 0.00
CA ALA A 84 -8.51 8.23 -1.02
C ALA A 84 -8.94 7.72 -2.39
N TYR A 85 -9.29 8.61 -3.31
CA TYR A 85 -9.74 8.23 -4.65
C TYR A 85 -8.53 8.21 -5.59
N THR A 86 -8.16 7.03 -6.09
CA THR A 86 -6.99 6.86 -6.97
C THR A 86 -7.35 6.53 -8.41
N SER A 87 -8.64 6.36 -8.74
CA SER A 87 -9.12 5.96 -10.08
C SER A 87 -8.46 4.65 -10.52
N ASP A 88 -7.69 4.70 -11.59
CA ASP A 88 -6.86 3.70 -12.25
C ASP A 88 -5.41 4.19 -12.43
N VAL A 89 -5.02 5.24 -11.70
CA VAL A 89 -3.66 5.79 -11.79
C VAL A 89 -2.64 4.84 -11.17
N ASN A 90 -1.55 4.62 -11.89
CA ASN A 90 -0.42 3.80 -11.47
C ASN A 90 0.31 4.42 -10.26
N GLU A 91 0.62 3.57 -9.28
CA GLU A 91 1.38 3.86 -8.07
C GLU A 91 2.89 3.72 -8.24
N TYR A 92 3.34 3.53 -9.47
CA TYR A 92 4.73 3.43 -9.86
C TYR A 92 5.03 4.50 -10.91
N VAL A 93 6.31 4.86 -11.06
CA VAL A 93 6.76 5.81 -12.07
C VAL A 93 6.91 5.09 -13.41
N VAL A 94 6.29 5.60 -14.46
CA VAL A 94 6.55 5.13 -15.83
C VAL A 94 7.69 5.97 -16.38
N ILE A 95 8.81 5.31 -16.70
CA ILE A 95 10.00 5.98 -17.23
C ILE A 95 9.90 5.90 -18.74
N ASP A 96 9.91 7.07 -19.39
CA ASP A 96 9.89 7.14 -20.84
C ASP A 96 11.24 6.64 -21.38
N ASN A 97 11.19 5.67 -22.30
CA ASN A 97 12.37 5.12 -22.97
C ASN A 97 13.25 6.22 -23.61
N ASN A 98 12.64 7.32 -24.06
CA ASN A 98 13.39 8.45 -24.63
C ASN A 98 14.26 9.17 -23.59
N ILE A 99 13.91 9.10 -22.29
CA ILE A 99 14.69 9.69 -21.20
C ILE A 99 15.82 8.74 -20.78
N LEU A 100 15.56 7.43 -20.78
CA LEU A 100 16.58 6.41 -20.49
C LEU A 100 17.77 6.50 -21.48
N ASP A 101 17.47 6.67 -22.76
CA ASP A 101 18.48 6.85 -23.81
C ASP A 101 19.29 8.16 -23.63
N PHE A 102 18.67 9.20 -23.08
CA PHE A 102 19.30 10.52 -22.93
C PHE A 102 20.14 10.64 -21.66
N CYS A 103 19.75 9.96 -20.59
CA CYS A 103 20.37 10.15 -19.28
C CYS A 103 21.59 9.26 -19.04
N TYR A 104 21.86 8.23 -19.87
CA TYR A 104 23.00 7.30 -19.74
C TYR A 104 23.35 7.03 -18.27
N VAL A 105 22.33 6.68 -17.47
CA VAL A 105 22.53 6.46 -16.03
C VAL A 105 22.70 4.97 -15.85
N PRO A 106 23.94 4.47 -15.70
CA PRO A 106 24.19 3.02 -15.67
C PRO A 106 23.61 2.30 -14.45
N ASN A 107 23.02 3.04 -13.48
CA ASN A 107 22.56 2.49 -12.19
C ASN A 107 21.22 3.06 -11.71
N VAL A 108 20.56 3.97 -12.44
CA VAL A 108 19.21 4.40 -12.07
C VAL A 108 18.25 3.39 -12.72
N ASP A 109 17.44 2.77 -11.87
CA ASP A 109 16.30 1.91 -12.18
C ASP A 109 16.49 0.39 -12.29
N GLN A 110 17.65 -0.20 -11.99
CA GLN A 110 17.67 -1.67 -11.89
C GLN A 110 16.70 -2.15 -10.81
N ALA A 111 16.77 -1.59 -9.59
CA ALA A 111 15.92 -2.02 -8.48
C ALA A 111 14.41 -1.75 -8.71
N PHE A 112 14.06 -0.58 -9.24
CA PHE A 112 12.68 -0.22 -9.51
C PHE A 112 12.09 -1.04 -10.68
N LEU A 113 12.84 -1.23 -11.77
CA LEU A 113 12.44 -2.13 -12.86
C LEU A 113 12.39 -3.58 -12.38
N ASN A 114 13.27 -3.99 -11.46
CA ASN A 114 13.22 -5.31 -10.85
C ASN A 114 11.91 -5.53 -10.09
N ASN A 115 11.39 -4.53 -9.38
CA ASN A 115 10.12 -4.67 -8.66
C ASN A 115 8.92 -4.84 -9.60
N LEU A 116 8.88 -4.13 -10.74
CA LEU A 116 7.87 -4.40 -11.77
C LEU A 116 8.06 -5.79 -12.40
N HIS A 117 9.31 -6.20 -12.61
CA HIS A 117 9.63 -7.52 -13.14
C HIS A 117 9.21 -8.65 -12.20
N ILE A 118 9.39 -8.48 -10.88
CA ILE A 118 8.95 -9.44 -9.85
C ILE A 118 7.43 -9.68 -9.94
N LEU A 119 6.63 -8.63 -10.19
CA LEU A 119 5.19 -8.80 -10.42
C LEU A 119 4.94 -9.68 -11.65
N GLU A 120 5.62 -9.41 -12.76
CA GLU A 120 5.47 -10.18 -14.00
C GLU A 120 5.89 -11.65 -13.83
N GLU A 121 7.02 -11.92 -13.15
CA GLU A 121 7.51 -13.26 -12.83
C GLU A 121 6.51 -14.04 -11.95
N CYS A 122 5.85 -13.34 -11.02
CA CYS A 122 4.77 -13.90 -10.21
C CYS A 122 3.45 -14.06 -10.98
N GLY A 123 3.41 -13.68 -12.26
CA GLY A 123 2.20 -13.67 -13.09
C GLY A 123 1.15 -12.68 -12.59
N ILE A 124 1.56 -11.61 -11.93
CA ILE A 124 0.73 -10.50 -11.43
C ILE A 124 0.78 -9.35 -12.45
N SER A 125 -0.37 -8.77 -12.77
CA SER A 125 -0.44 -7.65 -13.71
C SER A 125 0.23 -6.40 -13.13
N VAL A 126 1.13 -5.78 -13.89
CA VAL A 126 1.76 -4.51 -13.52
C VAL A 126 0.72 -3.38 -13.47
N VAL A 127 -0.23 -3.38 -14.39
CA VAL A 127 -1.36 -2.44 -14.40
C VAL A 127 -2.50 -3.04 -13.58
N ARG A 128 -3.04 -2.30 -12.61
CA ARG A 128 -4.23 -2.74 -11.87
C ARG A 128 -5.50 -2.47 -12.66
N ASP A 129 -6.44 -3.38 -12.54
CA ASP A 129 -7.83 -3.12 -12.91
C ASP A 129 -8.55 -2.37 -11.78
N SER A 130 -9.46 -1.48 -12.16
CA SER A 130 -10.23 -0.68 -11.21
C SER A 130 -11.55 -0.24 -11.82
N GLN A 131 -12.64 -0.52 -11.12
CA GLN A 131 -13.98 0.00 -11.42
C GLN A 131 -14.16 1.43 -10.91
N ASP A 132 -13.28 1.93 -10.05
CA ASP A 132 -13.31 3.34 -9.64
C ASP A 132 -12.94 4.24 -10.81
N LYS A 133 -13.90 5.08 -11.22
CA LYS A 133 -13.74 6.10 -12.27
C LYS A 133 -13.86 7.51 -11.71
N CYS A 134 -13.86 7.67 -10.39
CA CYS A 134 -13.83 8.97 -9.75
C CYS A 134 -12.51 9.68 -10.05
N LYS A 135 -12.56 11.02 -10.10
CA LYS A 135 -11.35 11.83 -10.26
C LYS A 135 -10.44 11.66 -9.05
N VAL A 136 -9.14 11.52 -9.31
CA VAL A 136 -8.14 11.48 -8.24
C VAL A 136 -8.19 12.75 -7.39
N ASP A 137 -8.44 12.57 -6.10
CA ASP A 137 -8.57 13.64 -5.12
C ASP A 137 -7.23 13.97 -4.44
N LYS A 138 -7.25 14.80 -3.39
CA LYS A 138 -6.01 15.22 -2.71
C LYS A 138 -5.38 14.06 -1.95
N TYR A 139 -6.18 13.21 -1.30
CA TYR A 139 -5.71 12.04 -0.58
C TYR A 139 -5.21 10.96 -1.52
N GLY A 140 -5.88 10.70 -2.63
CA GLY A 140 -5.42 9.83 -3.70
C GLY A 140 -4.05 10.23 -4.23
N LYS A 141 -3.83 11.52 -4.49
CA LYS A 141 -2.49 12.03 -4.91
C LYS A 141 -1.40 11.76 -3.87
N ARG A 142 -1.74 11.84 -2.58
CA ARG A 142 -0.80 11.63 -1.48
C ARG A 142 -0.50 10.16 -1.27
N LEU A 143 -1.51 9.32 -1.33
CA LEU A 143 -1.37 7.87 -1.29
C LEU A 143 -0.51 7.38 -2.47
N LEU A 144 -0.80 7.84 -3.68
CA LEU A 144 0.03 7.55 -4.86
C LEU A 144 1.48 8.02 -4.68
N LYS A 145 1.69 9.21 -4.09
CA LYS A 145 3.04 9.70 -3.80
C LYS A 145 3.76 8.83 -2.77
N LEU A 146 3.06 8.39 -1.72
CA LEU A 146 3.59 7.48 -0.70
C LEU A 146 4.02 6.17 -1.35
N CYS A 147 3.14 5.51 -2.10
CA CYS A 147 3.42 4.26 -2.78
C CYS A 147 4.59 4.38 -3.76
N ARG A 148 4.63 5.44 -4.59
CA ARG A 148 5.77 5.69 -5.50
C ARG A 148 7.09 5.89 -4.78
N SER A 149 7.06 6.54 -3.61
CA SER A 149 8.29 6.86 -2.85
C SER A 149 8.85 5.67 -2.10
N LEU A 150 8.03 4.66 -1.83
CA LEU A 150 8.35 3.48 -1.02
C LEU A 150 8.22 2.18 -1.82
N GLU A 151 8.01 2.29 -3.13
CA GLU A 151 7.84 1.18 -4.07
C GLU A 151 6.77 0.17 -3.63
N LEU A 152 5.65 0.67 -3.09
CA LEU A 152 4.51 -0.13 -2.67
C LEU A 152 3.48 -0.26 -3.79
N PHE A 153 2.78 -1.39 -3.81
CA PHE A 153 1.80 -1.73 -4.85
C PHE A 153 0.40 -1.99 -4.27
N PHE A 154 -0.63 -1.55 -4.99
CA PHE A 154 -2.01 -1.94 -4.71
C PHE A 154 -2.24 -3.42 -5.05
N ALA A 155 -2.70 -4.23 -4.11
CA ALA A 155 -3.11 -5.60 -4.40
C ALA A 155 -4.49 -5.65 -5.09
N ASN A 156 -5.37 -4.66 -4.83
CA ASN A 156 -6.68 -4.53 -5.46
C ASN A 156 -6.57 -4.58 -6.99
N GLY A 157 -7.45 -5.33 -7.64
CA GLY A 157 -7.48 -5.52 -9.10
C GLY A 157 -6.39 -6.44 -9.65
N ARG A 158 -5.38 -6.83 -8.85
CA ARG A 158 -4.22 -7.61 -9.32
C ARG A 158 -4.20 -9.06 -8.88
N VAL A 159 -4.70 -9.35 -7.68
CA VAL A 159 -4.55 -10.68 -7.05
C VAL A 159 -5.87 -11.26 -6.56
N GLY A 160 -5.86 -12.56 -6.29
CA GLY A 160 -7.00 -13.29 -5.71
C GLY A 160 -8.24 -13.25 -6.62
N SER A 161 -9.41 -13.23 -5.98
CA SER A 161 -10.70 -13.17 -6.68
C SER A 161 -11.00 -11.82 -7.34
N ASP A 162 -10.21 -10.78 -7.03
CA ASP A 162 -10.38 -9.43 -7.58
C ASP A 162 -9.47 -9.16 -8.79
N ARG A 163 -8.59 -10.12 -9.13
CA ARG A 163 -7.69 -10.04 -10.28
C ARG A 163 -8.46 -9.84 -11.58
N GLY A 164 -8.10 -8.79 -12.33
CA GLY A 164 -8.74 -8.49 -13.61
C GLY A 164 -10.09 -7.77 -13.47
N ILE A 165 -10.51 -7.41 -12.26
CA ILE A 165 -11.83 -6.84 -11.99
C ILE A 165 -11.71 -5.48 -11.29
N GLY A 166 -11.05 -5.43 -10.13
CA GLY A 166 -10.90 -4.21 -9.34
C GLY A 166 -12.23 -3.67 -8.82
N HIS A 167 -12.99 -4.51 -8.12
CA HIS A 167 -14.31 -4.17 -7.59
C HIS A 167 -14.27 -2.95 -6.66
N SER A 168 -15.32 -2.13 -6.73
CA SER A 168 -15.53 -1.05 -5.79
C SER A 168 -15.68 -1.57 -4.36
N THR A 169 -15.08 -0.87 -3.40
CA THR A 169 -15.12 -1.21 -1.98
C THR A 169 -16.12 -0.34 -1.21
N CYS A 170 -16.45 0.85 -1.73
CA CYS A 170 -17.47 1.73 -1.16
C CYS A 170 -18.17 2.57 -2.24
N ASN A 171 -19.49 2.44 -2.38
CA ASN A 171 -20.35 3.30 -3.23
C ASN A 171 -19.79 3.59 -4.65
N ASN A 172 -19.42 2.54 -5.39
CA ASN A 172 -18.82 2.61 -6.75
C ASN A 172 -17.39 3.18 -6.82
N SER A 173 -16.72 3.33 -5.69
CA SER A 173 -15.32 3.76 -5.60
C SER A 173 -14.47 2.72 -4.88
N VAL A 174 -13.15 2.81 -5.07
CA VAL A 174 -12.17 2.01 -4.34
C VAL A 174 -11.50 2.96 -3.36
N ILE A 175 -11.78 2.80 -2.07
CA ILE A 175 -11.17 3.60 -0.99
C ILE A 175 -10.58 2.71 0.10
N ASP A 176 -11.09 1.49 0.22
CA ASP A 176 -10.44 0.42 0.97
C ASP A 176 -9.36 -0.25 0.11
N TYR A 177 -8.11 -0.17 0.55
CA TYR A 177 -6.97 -0.71 -0.17
C TYR A 177 -6.25 -1.79 0.62
N ALA A 178 -5.73 -2.77 -0.11
CA ALA A 178 -4.61 -3.59 0.31
C ALA A 178 -3.36 -3.13 -0.45
N ILE A 179 -2.31 -2.75 0.28
CA ILE A 179 -1.08 -2.18 -0.25
C ILE A 179 0.09 -2.98 0.28
N VAL A 180 0.97 -3.45 -0.59
CA VAL A 180 2.05 -4.39 -0.22
C VAL A 180 3.39 -3.97 -0.79
N SER A 181 4.48 -4.32 -0.11
CA SER A 181 5.81 -4.35 -0.74
C SER A 181 5.92 -5.54 -1.71
N PRO A 182 6.71 -5.44 -2.80
CA PRO A 182 6.87 -6.51 -3.79
C PRO A 182 7.65 -7.72 -3.27
N THR A 183 8.41 -7.53 -2.19
CA THR A 183 9.24 -8.55 -1.53
C THR A 183 9.31 -8.34 -0.03
#